data_AF-A0A7R9V7G9-F1
#
_entry.id   AF-A0A7R9V7G9-F1
#
_cell.length_a   1.000
_cell.length_b   1.000
_cell.length_c   1.000
_cell.angle_alpha   90.00
_cell.angle_beta   90.00
_cell.angle_gamma   90.00
#
_symmetry.space_group_name_H-M   'P 1'
#
loop_
_entity.id
_entity.type
_entity.pdbx_description
1 polymer ?
#
loop_
_entity_poly.entity_id
_entity_poly.type
_entity_poly.pdbx_seq_one_letter_code
_entity_poly.pdbx_strand_id
1 'polypeptide(L)'
;MNAGLVSGQDVPPEYVALVQPHVDSFDYFLQDGMQLAVDSMEPLEIINPLTQAVTRYWFEDPHISKPIREDAGPMASTKLMPSECRESGTTYKGPFSVKFCWSSEGGGEGSIVKRLGGLPIMTRSSACHLNGMSRSQLVSAKE
;
A
#
# COMPACT_ATOMS: atom_id res chain seq x y z
N MET A 1 -8.11 -10.42 38.51
CA MET A 1 -6.75 -9.90 38.73
C MET A 1 -5.76 -11.00 38.41
N ASN A 2 -5.20 -11.01 37.20
CA ASN A 2 -4.02 -11.81 36.84
C ASN A 2 -3.21 -10.96 35.87
N ALA A 3 -2.54 -9.96 36.42
CA ALA A 3 -1.48 -9.23 35.75
C ALA A 3 -0.20 -10.06 35.91
N GLY A 4 0.02 -11.00 35.00
CA GLY A 4 1.21 -11.85 35.01
C GLY A 4 1.65 -12.16 33.59
N LEU A 5 2.89 -11.75 33.26
CA LEU A 5 3.76 -12.25 32.17
C LEU A 5 3.97 -11.44 30.89
N VAL A 6 3.86 -10.09 30.87
CA VAL A 6 4.43 -9.32 29.74
C VAL A 6 5.22 -8.10 30.20
N SER A 7 6.26 -8.30 31.01
CA SER A 7 7.24 -7.27 31.39
C SER A 7 8.51 -7.38 30.55
N GLY A 8 8.39 -7.21 29.23
CA GLY A 8 9.53 -6.99 28.33
C GLY A 8 9.19 -5.80 27.44
N GLN A 9 10.02 -4.75 27.47
CA GLN A 9 9.73 -3.50 26.76
C GLN A 9 9.73 -3.68 25.24
N ASP A 10 10.60 -4.56 24.72
CA ASP A 10 10.86 -4.71 23.30
C ASP A 10 10.80 -6.16 22.80
N VAL A 11 10.59 -6.31 21.49
CA VAL A 11 10.69 -7.59 20.79
C VAL A 11 12.18 -7.96 20.67
N PRO A 12 12.59 -9.20 21.00
CA PRO A 12 13.99 -9.60 20.86
C PRO A 12 14.55 -9.34 19.45
N PRO A 13 15.73 -8.70 19.32
CA PRO A 13 16.29 -8.30 18.02
C PRO A 13 16.49 -9.48 17.06
N GLU A 14 16.80 -10.67 17.57
CA GLU A 14 16.99 -11.90 16.79
C GLU A 14 15.74 -12.29 15.99
N TYR A 15 14.54 -12.03 16.52
CA TYR A 15 13.29 -12.32 15.83
C TYR A 15 13.01 -11.32 14.71
N VAL A 16 13.39 -10.06 14.93
CA VAL A 16 13.31 -9.02 13.90
C VAL A 16 14.29 -9.34 12.78
N ALA A 17 15.54 -9.68 13.12
CA ALA A 17 16.59 -10.02 12.16
C ALA A 17 16.23 -11.20 11.25
N LEU A 18 15.52 -12.22 11.77
CA LEU A 18 15.12 -13.40 11.00
C LEU A 18 14.20 -13.07 9.81
N VAL A 19 13.33 -12.07 9.96
CA VAL A 19 12.35 -11.68 8.93
C VAL A 19 12.72 -10.41 8.19
N GLN A 20 13.74 -9.69 8.67
CA GLN A 20 14.19 -8.40 8.15
C GLN A 20 14.39 -8.40 6.62
N PRO A 21 14.99 -9.43 5.98
CA PRO A 21 15.18 -9.43 4.53
C PRO A 21 13.87 -9.32 3.73
N HIS A 22 12.77 -9.89 4.25
CA HIS A 22 11.46 -9.80 3.59
C HIS A 22 10.85 -8.41 3.78
N VAL A 23 10.98 -7.85 4.99
CA VAL A 23 10.47 -6.51 5.31
C VAL A 23 11.22 -5.45 4.50
N ASP A 24 12.55 -5.54 4.45
CA ASP A 24 13.40 -4.62 3.69
C ASP A 24 13.11 -4.69 2.19
N SER A 25 12.95 -5.91 1.65
CA SER A 25 12.60 -6.10 0.25
C SER A 25 11.23 -5.50 -0.09
N PHE A 26 10.24 -5.68 0.80
CA PHE A 26 8.92 -5.08 0.61
C PHE A 26 8.95 -3.56 0.75
N ASP A 27 9.72 -3.01 1.69
CA ASP A 27 9.87 -1.57 1.86
C ASP A 27 10.61 -0.92 0.69
N TYR A 28 11.63 -1.59 0.13
CA TYR A 28 12.26 -1.19 -1.13
C TYR A 28 11.25 -1.20 -2.28
N PHE A 29 10.41 -2.23 -2.39
CA PHE A 29 9.34 -2.27 -3.38
C PHE A 29 8.42 -1.04 -3.26
N LEU A 30 7.97 -0.70 -2.05
CA LEU A 30 7.08 0.44 -1.80
C LEU A 30 7.72 1.81 -2.11
N GLN A 31 9.03 1.95 -1.86
CA GLN A 31 9.73 3.23 -1.99
C GLN A 31 10.21 3.47 -3.42
N ASP A 32 11.04 2.56 -3.95
CA ASP A 32 11.72 2.72 -5.23
C ASP A 32 11.19 1.73 -6.28
N GLY A 33 10.92 0.48 -5.89
CA GLY A 33 10.60 -0.59 -6.81
C GLY A 33 9.34 -0.34 -7.63
N MET A 34 8.31 0.28 -7.04
CA MET A 34 7.08 0.65 -7.76
C MET A 34 7.32 1.72 -8.83
N GLN A 35 8.10 2.75 -8.51
CA GLN A 35 8.42 3.80 -9.46
C GLN A 35 9.25 3.24 -10.62
N LEU A 36 10.27 2.43 -10.32
CA LEU A 36 11.07 1.74 -11.33
C LEU A 36 10.21 0.86 -12.25
N ALA A 37 9.21 0.17 -11.71
CA ALA A 37 8.28 -0.63 -12.50
C ALA A 37 7.45 0.24 -13.44
N VAL A 38 6.93 1.38 -12.98
CA VAL A 38 6.17 2.33 -13.81
C VAL A 38 7.06 2.97 -14.87
N ASP A 39 8.27 3.39 -14.53
CA ASP A 39 9.23 4.01 -15.45
C ASP A 39 9.66 3.05 -16.58
N SER A 40 9.61 1.75 -16.32
CA SER A 40 9.91 0.72 -17.32
C SER A 40 8.76 0.45 -18.31
N MET A 41 7.56 1.00 -18.07
CA MET A 41 6.41 0.81 -18.95
C MET A 41 6.46 1.76 -20.14
N GLU A 42 6.24 1.21 -21.34
CA GLU A 42 6.08 2.05 -22.54
C GLU A 42 4.71 2.75 -22.51
N PRO A 43 4.66 4.07 -22.83
CA PRO A 43 3.38 4.77 -22.98
C PRO A 43 2.50 4.12 -24.05
N LEU A 44 1.21 4.01 -23.77
CA LEU A 44 0.23 3.48 -24.71
C LEU A 44 -0.21 4.59 -25.68
N GLU A 45 -0.11 4.34 -26.98
CA GLU A 45 -0.61 5.24 -28.01
C GLU A 45 -1.89 4.69 -28.64
N ILE A 46 -2.94 5.52 -28.68
CA ILE A 46 -4.21 5.19 -29.32
C ILE A 46 -4.47 6.23 -30.42
N ILE A 47 -4.73 5.74 -31.63
CA ILE A 47 -5.09 6.56 -32.78
C ILE A 47 -6.62 6.66 -32.85
N ASN A 48 -7.14 7.89 -32.89
CA ASN A 48 -8.55 8.10 -33.14
C ASN A 48 -8.88 7.74 -34.62
N PRO A 49 -9.80 6.80 -34.89
CA PRO A 49 -10.05 6.34 -36.26
C PRO A 49 -10.65 7.41 -37.18
N LEU A 50 -11.32 8.43 -36.62
CA LEU A 50 -11.98 9.49 -37.39
C LEU A 50 -11.07 10.69 -37.61
N THR A 51 -10.42 11.17 -36.54
CA THR A 51 -9.59 12.38 -36.59
C THR A 51 -8.12 12.08 -36.92
N GLN A 52 -7.71 10.81 -36.88
CA GLN A 52 -6.31 10.35 -37.00
C GLN A 52 -5.36 10.93 -35.94
N ALA A 53 -5.88 11.64 -34.95
CA ALA A 53 -5.08 12.21 -33.87
C ALA A 53 -4.56 11.10 -32.95
N VAL A 54 -3.27 11.18 -32.61
CA VAL A 54 -2.65 10.29 -31.62
C VAL A 54 -2.88 10.83 -30.22
N THR A 55 -3.32 9.94 -29.32
CA THR A 55 -3.34 10.21 -27.88
C THR A 55 -2.43 9.23 -27.16
N ARG A 56 -1.50 9.76 -26.39
CA ARG A 56 -0.55 9.01 -25.56
C ARG A 56 -1.06 8.95 -24.12
N TYR A 57 -0.95 7.79 -23.50
CA TYR A 57 -1.32 7.53 -22.11
C TYR A 57 -0.15 6.89 -21.36
N TRP A 58 0.07 7.29 -20.11
CA TRP A 58 1.10 6.70 -19.24
C TRP A 58 0.70 6.81 -17.78
N PHE A 59 1.47 6.13 -16.91
CA PHE A 59 1.30 6.19 -15.47
C PHE A 59 2.46 6.95 -14.83
N GLU A 60 2.15 7.62 -13.73
CA GLU A 60 3.11 8.31 -12.86
C GLU A 60 2.73 8.06 -11.39
N ASP A 61 3.65 8.35 -10.47
CA ASP A 61 3.42 8.42 -9.03
C ASP A 61 2.64 7.21 -8.43
N PRO A 62 3.08 5.95 -8.66
CA PRO A 62 2.46 4.80 -8.04
C PRO A 62 2.67 4.84 -6.53
N HIS A 63 1.59 4.65 -5.76
CA HIS A 63 1.67 4.62 -4.31
C HIS A 63 0.61 3.72 -3.68
N ILE A 64 0.95 3.16 -2.53
CA ILE A 64 0.04 2.32 -1.74
C ILE A 64 -0.13 2.95 -0.37
N SER A 65 -1.38 3.18 0.03
CA SER A 65 -1.68 3.67 1.37
C SER A 65 -1.92 2.53 2.36
N LYS A 66 -1.84 2.83 3.66
CA LYS A 66 -2.03 1.81 4.71
C LYS A 66 -3.42 1.19 4.61
N PRO A 67 -3.61 -0.08 5.03
CA PRO A 67 -4.91 -0.74 4.96
C PRO A 67 -6.02 0.01 5.70
N ILE A 68 -7.17 0.12 5.03
CA ILE A 68 -8.36 0.79 5.54
C ILE A 68 -9.61 -0.09 5.41
N ARG A 69 -10.60 0.15 6.25
CA ARG A 69 -11.97 -0.36 6.10
C ARG A 69 -12.67 0.48 5.03
N GLU A 70 -13.14 -0.16 3.98
CA GLU A 70 -13.84 0.52 2.87
C GLU A 70 -15.25 0.97 3.29
N ASP A 71 -15.90 0.23 4.19
CA ASP A 71 -17.28 0.48 4.64
C ASP A 71 -17.35 1.27 5.96
N ALA A 72 -16.28 1.95 6.34
CA ALA A 72 -16.28 2.75 7.56
C ALA A 72 -17.20 3.97 7.39
N GLY A 73 -18.21 4.08 8.28
CA GLY A 73 -19.04 5.27 8.35
C GLY A 73 -18.23 6.53 8.70
N PRO A 74 -18.78 7.75 8.51
CA PRO A 74 -18.05 9.02 8.62
C PRO A 74 -17.34 9.26 9.95
N MET A 75 -17.82 8.64 11.04
CA MET A 75 -17.27 8.80 12.40
C MET A 75 -16.46 7.58 12.87
N ALA A 76 -16.39 6.52 12.07
CA ALA A 76 -15.66 5.30 12.44
C ALA A 76 -14.18 5.42 12.05
N SER A 77 -13.32 4.76 12.84
CA SER A 77 -11.92 4.60 12.44
C SER A 77 -11.87 3.81 11.13
N THR A 78 -11.18 4.37 10.13
CA THR A 78 -10.92 3.67 8.87
C THR A 78 -9.76 2.69 9.00
N LYS A 79 -8.97 2.74 10.09
CA LYS A 79 -7.77 1.91 10.29
C LYS A 79 -8.12 0.42 10.43
N LEU A 80 -7.74 -0.40 9.44
CA LEU A 80 -7.90 -1.86 9.49
C LEU A 80 -6.64 -2.50 10.10
N MET A 81 -6.77 -3.39 11.07
CA MET A 81 -5.65 -4.12 11.69
C MET A 81 -5.51 -5.54 11.12
N PRO A 82 -4.30 -6.14 11.11
CA PRO A 82 -4.12 -7.50 10.61
C PRO A 82 -4.93 -8.55 11.38
N SER A 83 -5.03 -8.43 12.71
CA SER A 83 -5.85 -9.31 13.56
C SER A 83 -7.31 -9.39 13.10
N GLU A 84 -7.91 -8.27 12.72
CA GLU A 84 -9.28 -8.22 12.19
C GLU A 84 -9.43 -8.98 10.87
N CYS A 85 -8.45 -8.85 9.97
CA CYS A 85 -8.46 -9.60 8.71
C CYS A 85 -8.34 -11.11 8.94
N ARG A 86 -7.51 -11.54 9.90
CA ARG A 86 -7.41 -12.96 10.29
C ARG A 86 -8.72 -13.48 10.88
N GLU A 87 -9.36 -12.72 11.77
CA GLU A 87 -10.64 -13.09 12.39
C GLU A 87 -11.80 -13.14 11.38
N SER A 88 -11.80 -12.26 10.38
CA SER A 88 -12.86 -12.16 9.36
C SER A 88 -12.62 -12.97 8.08
N GLY A 89 -11.43 -13.58 7.92
CA GLY A 89 -11.05 -14.28 6.69
C GLY A 89 -10.87 -13.37 5.48
N THR A 90 -10.55 -12.09 5.70
CA THR A 90 -10.35 -11.08 4.64
C THR A 90 -8.86 -10.82 4.37
N THR A 91 -8.56 -10.13 3.27
CA THR A 91 -7.18 -9.77 2.91
C THR A 91 -6.78 -8.44 3.52
N TYR A 92 -5.66 -8.43 4.26
CA TYR A 92 -5.03 -7.20 4.75
C TYR A 92 -4.35 -6.46 3.58
N LYS A 93 -5.06 -5.52 2.95
CA LYS A 93 -4.63 -4.83 1.72
C LYS A 93 -4.79 -3.31 1.81
N GLY A 94 -3.84 -2.60 1.22
CA GLY A 94 -3.80 -1.14 1.14
C GLY A 94 -4.32 -0.64 -0.21
N PRO A 95 -5.06 0.49 -0.27
CA PRO A 95 -5.42 1.13 -1.54
C PRO A 95 -4.20 1.41 -2.40
N PHE A 96 -4.15 0.84 -3.61
CA PHE A 96 -3.13 1.12 -4.61
C PHE A 96 -3.67 2.15 -5.60
N SER A 97 -2.94 3.24 -5.77
CA SER A 97 -3.30 4.34 -6.66
C SER A 97 -2.12 4.74 -7.53
N VAL A 98 -2.43 5.23 -8.73
CA VAL A 98 -1.47 5.81 -9.68
C VAL A 98 -2.04 7.11 -10.23
N LYS A 99 -1.17 7.98 -10.72
CA LYS A 99 -1.57 9.10 -11.55
C LYS A 99 -1.63 8.64 -13.00
N PHE A 100 -2.83 8.65 -13.58
CA PHE A 100 -3.05 8.33 -14.99
C PHE A 100 -2.97 9.61 -15.81
N CYS A 101 -2.00 9.67 -16.73
CA CYS A 101 -1.67 10.85 -17.52
C CYS A 101 -1.98 10.64 -19.00
N TRP A 102 -2.32 11.71 -19.70
CA TRP A 102 -2.52 11.67 -21.15
C TRP A 102 -2.12 12.97 -21.84
N SER A 103 -1.82 12.86 -23.13
CA SER A 103 -1.55 13.97 -24.04
C SER A 103 -2.05 13.64 -25.45
N SER A 104 -2.81 14.55 -26.06
CA SER A 104 -3.32 14.43 -27.43
C SER A 104 -2.68 15.44 -28.38
N GLU A 105 -2.43 15.02 -29.62
CA GLU A 105 -2.04 15.91 -30.74
C GLU A 105 -3.15 16.93 -31.01
N GLY A 106 -3.06 18.10 -30.38
CA GLY A 106 -4.14 19.09 -30.33
C GLY A 106 -4.20 19.89 -29.02
N GLY A 107 -3.32 19.58 -28.05
CA GLY A 107 -3.14 20.36 -26.82
C GLY A 107 -3.99 19.89 -25.64
N GLY A 108 -4.68 18.76 -25.77
CA GLY A 108 -5.39 18.13 -24.66
C GLY A 108 -4.40 17.34 -23.79
N GLU A 109 -3.91 17.95 -22.72
CA GLU A 109 -3.12 17.27 -21.68
C GLU A 109 -3.89 17.21 -20.37
N GLY A 110 -3.62 16.17 -19.57
CA GLY A 110 -4.24 16.06 -18.27
C GLY A 110 -3.74 14.87 -17.47
N SER A 111 -4.13 14.87 -16.20
CA SER A 111 -3.88 13.74 -15.32
C SER A 111 -5.00 13.58 -14.30
N ILE A 112 -5.17 12.36 -13.83
CA ILE A 112 -6.11 12.02 -12.76
C ILE A 112 -5.54 10.93 -11.88
N VAL A 113 -5.65 11.09 -10.56
CA VAL A 113 -5.30 10.01 -9.63
C VAL A 113 -6.41 8.96 -9.66
N LYS A 114 -6.03 7.71 -9.94
CA LYS A 114 -6.94 6.56 -9.98
C LYS A 114 -6.48 5.49 -9.03
N ARG A 115 -7.42 5.03 -8.21
CA ARG A 115 -7.28 3.82 -7.41
C ARG A 115 -7.43 2.60 -8.33
N LEU A 116 -6.37 1.82 -8.47
CA LEU A 116 -6.33 0.60 -9.28
C LEU A 116 -6.77 -0.65 -8.51
N GLY A 117 -6.97 -0.54 -7.19
CA GLY A 117 -7.50 -1.62 -6.37
C GLY A 117 -6.91 -1.62 -4.96
N GLY A 118 -6.67 -2.82 -4.44
CA GLY A 118 -5.99 -3.03 -3.16
C GLY A 118 -4.85 -4.03 -3.29
N LEU A 119 -3.68 -3.69 -2.78
CA LEU A 119 -2.49 -4.53 -2.80
C LEU A 119 -2.23 -5.10 -1.39
N PRO A 120 -2.01 -6.42 -1.23
CA PRO A 120 -1.72 -7.03 0.07
C PRO A 120 -0.51 -6.38 0.78
N ILE A 121 -0.67 -6.05 2.05
CA ILE A 121 0.40 -5.40 2.83
C ILE A 121 1.12 -6.42 3.69
N MET A 122 2.45 -6.46 3.57
CA MET A 122 3.28 -7.26 4.46
C MET A 122 3.19 -6.73 5.89
N THR A 123 2.96 -7.62 6.86
CA THR A 123 2.95 -7.21 8.28
C THR A 123 4.32 -6.65 8.68
N ARG A 124 4.32 -5.68 9.60
CA ARG A 124 5.52 -4.96 10.07
C ARG A 124 6.27 -4.09 9.04
N SER A 125 5.93 -4.14 7.75
CA SER A 125 6.46 -3.19 6.73
C SER A 125 6.07 -1.73 7.00
N SER A 126 6.74 -0.80 6.33
CA SER A 126 6.46 0.65 6.37
C SER A 126 4.98 1.00 6.14
N ALA A 127 4.30 0.30 5.23
CA ALA A 127 2.87 0.47 4.95
C ALA A 127 1.93 -0.24 5.94
N CYS A 128 2.46 -1.06 6.85
CA CYS A 128 1.68 -1.73 7.88
C CYS A 128 1.35 -0.80 9.06
N HIS A 129 0.22 -1.07 9.71
CA HIS A 129 -0.15 -0.39 10.96
C HIS A 129 0.61 -0.91 12.19
N LEU A 130 1.25 -2.08 12.09
CA LEU A 130 2.06 -2.67 13.17
C LEU A 130 3.50 -2.17 13.20
N ASN A 131 3.94 -1.43 12.17
CA ASN A 131 5.30 -0.92 12.14
C ASN A 131 5.57 0.04 13.30
N GLY A 132 6.73 -0.11 13.94
CA GLY A 132 7.14 0.70 15.08
C GLY A 132 6.37 0.43 16.39
N MET A 133 5.39 -0.49 16.40
CA MET A 133 4.69 -0.82 17.64
C MET A 133 5.62 -1.56 18.61
N SER A 134 5.58 -1.14 19.88
CA SER A 134 6.22 -1.84 21.00
C SER A 134 5.51 -3.16 21.30
N ARG A 135 6.15 -4.01 22.11
CA ARG A 135 5.55 -5.30 22.50
C ARG A 135 4.20 -5.14 23.20
N SER A 136 4.05 -4.16 24.09
CA SER A 136 2.79 -3.91 24.78
C SER A 136 1.69 -3.40 23.83
N GLN A 137 2.05 -2.63 22.81
CA GLN A 137 1.13 -2.18 21.78
C GLN A 137 0.68 -3.32 20.87
N LEU A 138 1.59 -4.23 20.51
CA LEU A 138 1.27 -5.45 19.75
C LEU A 138 0.26 -6.33 20.49
N VAL A 139 0.51 -6.61 21.77
CA VAL A 139 -0.44 -7.35 22.62
C VAL A 139 -1.80 -6.65 22.67
N SER A 140 -1.81 -5.32 22.78
CA SER A 140 -3.06 -4.53 22.77
C SER A 140 -3.78 -4.60 21.41
N ALA A 141 -3.04 -4.78 20.32
CA ALA A 141 -3.56 -4.97 18.96
C ALA A 141 -3.98 -6.43 18.66
N LYS A 142 -3.87 -7.34 19.63
CA LYS A 142 -4.07 -8.80 19.49
C LYS A 142 -3.08 -9.45 18.52
N GLU A 143 -1.82 -9.02 18.59
CA GLU A 143 -0.67 -9.60 17.89
C GLU A 143 0.30 -10.27 18.86
#